data_AF-A0A8X6S6Z7-F1
#
_entry.id   AF-A0A8X6S6Z7-F1
#
_cell.length_a   1.000
_cell.length_b   1.000
_cell.length_c   1.000
_cell.angle_alpha   90.00
_cell.angle_beta   90.00
_cell.angle_gamma   90.00
#
_symmetry.space_group_name_H-M   'P 1'
#
loop_
_entity.id
_entity.type
_entity.pdbx_description
1 polymer ?
#
loop_
_entity_poly.entity_id
_entity_poly.type
_entity_poly.pdbx_seq_one_letter_code
_entity_poly.pdbx_strand_id
1 'polypeptide(L)'
;MTSHQEDYCIQVQAIALTCVERIIDKLEKTNILDEVLPMLGKAKLQDPAILMPVVRIYKHMLGEKKYGLTVNLLATKVMPVLIPVVVSPGLKLDQFTSLVELLREMLDHVARNQRNKLKLEKLSSTEILPTTFSTTAEQSASYPHRPPTLRLESRRQSISVDDVARRSSGANGGSGNHSFAIKWLSN
;
A
#
# COMPACT_ATOMS: atom_id res chain seq x y z
N MET A 1 -34.02 -24.20 23.77
CA MET A 1 -34.39 -22.78 23.85
C MET A 1 -33.27 -21.83 23.39
N THR A 2 -32.00 -22.26 23.36
CA THR A 2 -30.87 -21.42 22.91
C THR A 2 -30.71 -21.34 21.39
N SER A 3 -31.00 -22.42 20.64
CA SER A 3 -30.87 -22.44 19.16
C SER A 3 -31.77 -21.44 18.44
N HIS A 4 -33.07 -21.40 18.78
CA HIS A 4 -34.02 -20.46 18.16
C HIS A 4 -33.68 -18.99 18.39
N GLN A 5 -33.04 -18.67 19.52
CA GLN A 5 -32.65 -17.30 19.86
C GLN A 5 -31.43 -16.84 19.03
N GLU A 6 -30.49 -17.75 18.76
CA GLU A 6 -29.33 -17.48 17.92
C GLU A 6 -29.74 -17.25 16.46
N ASP A 7 -30.63 -18.09 15.93
CA ASP A 7 -31.18 -17.96 14.57
C ASP A 7 -31.90 -16.61 14.38
N TYR A 8 -32.68 -16.18 15.38
CA TYR A 8 -33.37 -14.89 15.35
C TYR A 8 -32.40 -13.70 15.34
N CYS A 9 -31.35 -13.75 16.17
CA CYS A 9 -30.33 -12.70 16.22
C CYS A 9 -29.60 -12.54 14.88
N ILE A 10 -29.24 -13.66 14.24
CA ILE A 10 -28.62 -13.68 12.91
C ILE A 10 -29.56 -13.05 11.87
N GLN A 11 -30.84 -13.40 11.89
CA GLN A 11 -31.81 -12.85 10.95
C GLN A 11 -31.96 -11.33 11.10
N VAL A 12 -32.08 -10.82 12.32
CA VAL A 12 -32.15 -9.37 12.59
C VAL A 12 -30.90 -8.66 12.10
N GLN A 13 -29.72 -9.24 12.36
CA GLN A 13 -28.45 -8.68 11.90
C GLN A 13 -28.33 -8.68 10.37
N ALA A 14 -28.75 -9.75 9.69
CA ALA A 14 -28.76 -9.85 8.24
C ALA A 14 -29.67 -8.78 7.59
N ILE A 15 -30.85 -8.56 8.17
CA ILE A 15 -31.79 -7.52 7.73
C ILE A 15 -31.18 -6.14 7.94
N ALA A 16 -30.60 -5.88 9.12
CA ALA A 16 -29.96 -4.60 9.42
C ALA A 16 -28.82 -4.29 8.44
N LEU A 17 -27.97 -5.26 8.13
CA LEU A 17 -26.89 -5.11 7.15
C LEU A 17 -27.44 -4.85 5.74
N THR A 18 -28.52 -5.52 5.35
CA THR A 18 -29.20 -5.28 4.07
C THR A 18 -29.80 -3.87 4.00
N CYS A 19 -30.30 -3.34 5.12
CA CYS A 19 -30.72 -1.95 5.20
C CYS A 19 -29.54 -0.98 5.05
N VAL A 20 -28.42 -1.26 5.73
CA VAL A 20 -27.19 -0.45 5.63
C VAL A 20 -26.68 -0.41 4.19
N GLU A 21 -26.65 -1.55 3.50
CA GLU A 21 -26.30 -1.65 2.08
C GLU A 21 -27.12 -0.67 1.20
N ARG A 22 -28.41 -0.48 1.50
CA ARG A 22 -29.30 0.40 0.72
C ARG A 22 -29.17 1.88 1.06
N ILE A 23 -28.73 2.22 2.26
CA ILE A 23 -28.66 3.62 2.71
C ILE A 23 -27.24 4.18 2.69
N ILE A 24 -26.22 3.36 2.45
CA ILE A 24 -24.82 3.76 2.56
C ILE A 24 -24.46 4.98 1.68
N ASP A 25 -25.13 5.15 0.54
CA ASP A 25 -24.95 6.29 -0.36
C ASP A 25 -25.45 7.62 0.22
N LYS A 26 -26.30 7.55 1.25
CA LYS A 26 -26.87 8.70 1.95
C LYS A 26 -26.12 9.04 3.23
N LEU A 27 -25.12 8.24 3.61
CA LEU A 27 -24.33 8.45 4.81
C LEU A 27 -23.13 9.33 4.52
N GLU A 28 -22.80 10.20 5.47
CA GLU A 28 -21.55 10.95 5.41
C GLU A 28 -20.36 10.01 5.65
N LYS A 29 -19.21 10.37 5.06
CA LYS A 29 -17.95 9.63 5.20
C LYS A 29 -17.60 9.34 6.66
N THR A 30 -17.78 10.31 7.56
CA THR A 30 -17.50 10.16 9.00
C THR A 30 -18.35 9.05 9.61
N ASN A 31 -19.67 9.04 9.38
CA ASN A 31 -20.55 7.97 9.86
C ASN A 31 -20.17 6.60 9.29
N ILE A 32 -19.74 6.54 8.03
CA ILE A 32 -19.29 5.28 7.43
C ILE A 32 -18.04 4.75 8.15
N LEU A 33 -17.07 5.62 8.41
CA LEU A 33 -15.81 5.24 9.06
C LEU A 33 -15.97 4.90 10.54
N ASP A 34 -16.81 5.66 11.25
CA ASP A 34 -16.92 5.59 12.72
C ASP A 34 -17.97 4.57 13.18
N GLU A 35 -19.03 4.33 12.40
CA GLU A 35 -20.14 3.45 12.77
C GLU A 35 -20.21 2.20 11.90
N VAL A 36 -20.29 2.38 10.57
CA VAL A 36 -20.53 1.27 9.64
C VAL A 36 -19.33 0.31 9.61
N LEU A 37 -18.12 0.82 9.40
CA LEU A 37 -16.91 -0.01 9.31
C LEU A 37 -16.67 -0.85 10.59
N PRO A 38 -16.73 -0.27 11.80
CA PRO A 38 -16.63 -1.06 13.04
C PRO A 38 -17.75 -2.08 13.20
N MET A 39 -18.97 -1.76 12.76
CA MET A 39 -20.09 -2.70 12.76
C MET A 39 -19.81 -3.90 11.84
N LEU A 40 -19.31 -3.68 10.62
CA LEU A 40 -18.92 -4.75 9.70
C LEU A 40 -17.79 -5.61 10.26
N GLY A 41 -16.81 -5.00 10.94
CA GLY A 41 -15.68 -5.70 11.55
C GLY A 41 -16.05 -6.61 12.73
N LYS A 42 -17.18 -6.35 13.40
CA LYS A 42 -17.70 -7.16 14.52
C LYS A 42 -18.72 -8.22 14.08
N ALA A 43 -19.09 -8.25 12.80
CA ALA A 43 -20.12 -9.14 12.29
C ALA A 43 -19.68 -10.62 12.34
N LYS A 44 -20.63 -11.53 12.56
CA LYS A 44 -20.38 -12.97 12.58
C LYS A 44 -20.27 -13.53 11.16
N LEU A 45 -19.13 -13.30 10.53
CA LEU A 45 -18.90 -13.63 9.11
C LEU A 45 -18.88 -15.13 8.78
N GLN A 46 -18.95 -16.01 9.78
CA GLN A 46 -19.09 -17.46 9.57
C GLN A 46 -20.46 -17.83 9.00
N ASP A 47 -21.47 -16.98 9.23
CA ASP A 47 -22.81 -17.20 8.68
C ASP A 47 -22.94 -16.52 7.30
N PRO A 48 -23.30 -17.26 6.23
CA PRO A 48 -23.49 -16.69 4.91
C PRO A 48 -24.53 -15.57 4.81
N ALA A 49 -25.58 -15.60 5.65
CA ALA A 49 -26.62 -14.58 5.68
C ALA A 49 -26.07 -13.22 6.14
N ILE A 50 -24.98 -13.24 6.93
CA ILE A 50 -24.26 -12.06 7.40
C ILE A 50 -23.12 -11.71 6.44
N LEU A 51 -22.36 -12.70 6.00
CA LEU A 51 -21.21 -12.51 5.13
C LEU A 51 -21.58 -11.84 3.81
N MET A 52 -22.66 -12.29 3.15
CA MET A 52 -22.98 -11.82 1.80
C MET A 52 -23.36 -10.33 1.76
N PRO A 53 -24.20 -9.80 2.67
CA PRO A 53 -24.38 -8.36 2.81
C PRO A 53 -23.07 -7.60 3.07
N VAL A 54 -22.20 -8.11 3.95
CA VAL A 54 -20.90 -7.47 4.25
C VAL A 54 -20.01 -7.40 2.99
N VAL A 55 -19.95 -8.47 2.21
CA VAL A 55 -19.21 -8.53 0.94
C VAL A 55 -19.76 -7.48 -0.05
N ARG A 56 -21.08 -7.37 -0.19
CA ARG A 56 -21.69 -6.37 -1.10
C ARG A 56 -21.43 -4.94 -0.65
N ILE A 57 -21.52 -4.67 0.66
CA ILE A 57 -21.19 -3.34 1.21
C ILE A 57 -19.73 -2.98 0.93
N TYR A 58 -18.79 -3.87 1.20
CA TYR A 58 -17.37 -3.59 0.92
C TYR A 58 -17.10 -3.42 -0.58
N LYS A 59 -17.74 -4.20 -1.44
CA LYS A 59 -17.63 -4.07 -2.89
C LYS A 59 -18.14 -2.70 -3.35
N HIS A 60 -19.30 -2.28 -2.85
CA HIS A 60 -19.87 -0.96 -3.11
C HIS A 60 -18.94 0.18 -2.65
N MET A 61 -18.43 0.07 -1.42
CA MET A 61 -17.50 1.05 -0.85
C MET A 61 -16.16 1.14 -1.60
N LEU A 62 -15.70 0.04 -2.20
CA LEU A 62 -14.46 0.01 -2.97
C LEU A 62 -14.59 0.76 -4.30
N GLY A 63 -15.82 0.89 -4.84
CA GLY A 63 -16.09 1.53 -6.13
C GLY A 63 -15.79 3.02 -6.14
N GLU A 64 -15.96 3.73 -5.02
CA GLU A 64 -15.78 5.18 -4.96
C GLU A 64 -14.96 5.64 -3.75
N LYS A 65 -14.14 6.67 -3.94
CA LYS A 65 -13.30 7.22 -2.85
C LYS A 65 -14.10 7.94 -1.76
N LYS A 66 -15.35 8.30 -2.02
CA LYS A 66 -16.21 9.07 -1.11
C LYS A 66 -16.47 8.34 0.22
N TYR A 67 -16.48 7.01 0.21
CA TYR A 67 -16.70 6.18 1.41
C TYR A 67 -15.48 6.11 2.33
N GLY A 68 -14.33 6.69 1.94
CA GLY A 68 -13.15 6.77 2.81
C GLY A 68 -12.36 5.48 2.98
N LEU A 69 -12.62 4.46 2.15
CA LEU A 69 -11.93 3.16 2.22
C LEU A 69 -10.48 3.26 1.72
N THR A 70 -9.56 3.63 2.61
CA THR A 70 -8.14 3.79 2.27
C THR A 70 -7.42 2.45 2.12
N VAL A 71 -6.32 2.43 1.35
CA VAL A 71 -5.47 1.24 1.20
C VAL A 71 -4.89 0.73 2.52
N ASN A 72 -4.64 1.63 3.48
CA ASN A 72 -4.19 1.26 4.82
C ASN A 72 -5.31 0.51 5.58
N LEU A 73 -6.54 1.02 5.51
CA LEU A 73 -7.69 0.40 6.16
C LEU A 73 -7.99 -0.98 5.56
N LEU A 74 -7.90 -1.11 4.23
CA LEU A 74 -8.02 -2.40 3.55
C LEU A 74 -7.00 -3.42 4.06
N ALA A 75 -5.71 -3.03 4.09
CA ALA A 75 -4.63 -3.93 4.45
C ALA A 75 -4.61 -4.32 5.93
N THR A 76 -5.00 -3.41 6.82
CA THR A 76 -4.81 -3.58 8.27
C THR A 76 -6.07 -3.95 9.05
N LYS A 77 -7.26 -3.68 8.51
CA LYS A 77 -8.54 -3.90 9.21
C LYS A 77 -9.51 -4.76 8.42
N VAL A 78 -9.73 -4.47 7.13
CA VAL A 78 -10.78 -5.15 6.36
C VAL A 78 -10.36 -6.54 5.89
N MET A 79 -9.29 -6.62 5.09
CA MET A 79 -8.82 -7.91 4.55
C MET A 79 -8.45 -8.92 5.64
N PRO A 80 -7.76 -8.55 6.76
CA PRO A 80 -7.45 -9.49 7.81
C PRO A 80 -8.66 -10.17 8.46
N VAL A 81 -9.82 -9.49 8.49
CA VAL A 81 -11.07 -10.04 9.05
C VAL A 81 -11.77 -10.96 8.04
N LEU A 82 -11.65 -10.67 6.75
CA LEU A 82 -12.28 -11.46 5.68
C LEU A 82 -11.50 -12.73 5.31
N ILE A 83 -10.16 -12.68 5.33
CA ILE A 83 -9.30 -13.79 4.89
C ILE A 83 -9.60 -15.12 5.59
N PRO A 84 -9.78 -15.19 6.93
CA PRO A 84 -10.09 -16.45 7.62
C PRO A 84 -11.40 -17.10 7.16
N VAL A 85 -12.34 -16.32 6.61
CA VAL A 85 -13.65 -16.82 6.18
C VAL A 85 -13.54 -17.63 4.88
N VAL A 86 -12.52 -17.36 4.06
CA VAL A 86 -12.30 -18.02 2.76
C VAL A 86 -12.15 -19.55 2.89
N VAL A 87 -11.65 -20.01 4.04
CA VAL A 87 -11.44 -21.43 4.35
C VAL A 87 -12.55 -22.03 5.21
N SER A 88 -13.64 -21.30 5.43
CA SER A 88 -14.75 -21.79 6.25
C SER A 88 -15.49 -22.93 5.54
N PRO A 89 -15.75 -24.07 6.21
CA PRO A 89 -16.42 -25.22 5.60
C PRO A 89 -17.89 -24.95 5.23
N GLY A 90 -18.49 -23.87 5.76
CA GLY A 90 -19.88 -23.49 5.48
C GLY A 90 -20.09 -22.70 4.19
N LEU A 91 -19.01 -22.35 3.46
CA LEU A 91 -19.10 -21.52 2.27
C LEU A 91 -19.58 -22.32 1.04
N LYS A 92 -20.62 -21.81 0.37
CA LYS A 92 -21.02 -22.30 -0.96
C LYS A 92 -20.12 -21.71 -2.05
N LEU A 93 -20.05 -22.37 -3.21
CA LEU A 93 -19.20 -21.96 -4.33
C LEU A 93 -19.42 -20.49 -4.76
N ASP A 94 -20.67 -20.05 -4.87
CA ASP A 94 -20.99 -18.68 -5.28
C ASP A 94 -20.54 -17.63 -4.25
N GLN A 95 -20.66 -17.98 -2.97
CA GLN A 95 -20.27 -17.14 -1.84
C GLN A 95 -18.75 -17.04 -1.75
N PHE A 96 -18.06 -18.17 -1.89
CA PHE A 96 -16.61 -18.24 -1.98
C PHE A 96 -16.08 -17.39 -3.14
N THR A 97 -16.66 -17.57 -4.32
CA THR A 97 -16.28 -16.81 -5.52
C THR A 97 -16.42 -15.32 -5.28
N SER A 98 -17.57 -14.88 -4.78
CA SER A 98 -17.83 -13.47 -4.46
C SER A 98 -16.83 -12.89 -3.45
N LEU A 99 -16.50 -13.65 -2.40
CA LEU A 99 -15.55 -13.22 -1.37
C LEU A 99 -14.12 -13.11 -1.93
N VAL A 100 -13.68 -14.09 -2.71
CA VAL A 100 -12.32 -14.11 -3.29
C VAL A 100 -12.16 -13.03 -4.35
N GLU A 101 -13.17 -12.78 -5.17
CA GLU A 101 -13.18 -11.66 -6.11
C GLU A 101 -12.99 -10.33 -5.39
N LEU A 102 -13.77 -10.08 -4.34
CA LEU A 102 -13.62 -8.86 -3.53
C LEU A 102 -12.21 -8.73 -2.94
N LEU A 103 -11.67 -9.80 -2.35
CA LEU A 103 -10.32 -9.79 -1.77
C LEU A 103 -9.23 -9.51 -2.81
N ARG A 104 -9.36 -10.06 -4.02
CA ARG A 104 -8.45 -9.78 -5.14
C ARG A 104 -8.55 -8.32 -5.56
N GLU A 105 -9.75 -7.79 -5.74
CA GLU A 105 -9.97 -6.37 -6.09
C GLU A 105 -9.35 -5.43 -5.04
N MET A 106 -9.51 -5.75 -3.75
CA MET A 106 -8.89 -5.00 -2.65
C MET A 106 -7.36 -5.05 -2.73
N LEU A 107 -6.77 -6.24 -2.93
CA LEU A 107 -5.33 -6.40 -3.01
C LEU A 107 -4.75 -5.68 -4.23
N ASP A 108 -5.42 -5.74 -5.38
CA ASP A 108 -5.02 -5.00 -6.58
C ASP A 108 -5.12 -3.49 -6.38
N HIS A 109 -6.14 -3.02 -5.67
CA HIS A 109 -6.25 -1.61 -5.31
C HIS A 109 -5.09 -1.16 -4.41
N VAL A 110 -4.74 -1.95 -3.39
CA VAL A 110 -3.57 -1.70 -2.53
C VAL A 110 -2.27 -1.71 -3.33
N ALA A 111 -2.04 -2.75 -4.14
CA ALA A 111 -0.83 -2.92 -4.92
C ALA A 111 -0.62 -1.79 -5.94
N ARG A 112 -1.67 -1.39 -6.67
CA ARG A 112 -1.61 -0.25 -7.60
C ARG A 112 -1.23 1.04 -6.88
N ASN A 113 -1.85 1.32 -5.73
CA ASN A 113 -1.57 2.54 -4.97
C ASN A 113 -0.12 2.58 -4.45
N GLN A 114 0.36 1.46 -3.89
CA GLN A 114 1.73 1.36 -3.39
C GLN A 114 2.77 1.47 -4.51
N ARG A 115 2.55 0.81 -5.65
CA ARG A 115 3.43 0.95 -6.83
C ARG A 115 3.51 2.39 -7.32
N ASN A 116 2.39 3.10 -7.35
CA ASN A 116 2.37 4.50 -7.79
C ASN A 116 3.17 5.40 -6.84
N LYS A 117 3.03 5.20 -5.52
CA LYS A 117 3.83 5.92 -4.52
C LYS A 117 5.33 5.68 -4.69
N LEU A 118 5.74 4.40 -4.78
CA LEU A 118 7.15 4.03 -4.93
C LEU A 118 7.77 4.51 -6.25
N LYS A 119 7.00 4.61 -7.33
CA LYS A 119 7.47 5.18 -8.60
C LYS A 119 7.72 6.69 -8.48
N LEU A 120 6.87 7.41 -7.78
CA LEU A 120 7.00 8.87 -7.61
C LEU A 120 8.24 9.23 -6.78
N GLU A 121 8.52 8.48 -5.71
CA GLU A 121 9.73 8.69 -4.88
C GLU A 121 11.03 8.46 -5.65
N LYS A 122 11.04 7.51 -6.60
CA LYS A 122 12.21 7.29 -7.47
C LYS A 122 12.48 8.46 -8.40
N LEU A 123 11.43 9.12 -8.91
CA LEU A 123 11.56 10.29 -9.78
C LEU A 123 12.04 11.52 -9.00
N SER A 124 11.49 11.77 -7.81
CA SER A 124 11.90 12.92 -6.98
C SER A 124 13.34 12.84 -6.46
N SER A 125 13.89 11.62 -6.35
CA SER A 125 15.26 11.41 -5.85
C SER A 125 16.34 11.58 -6.93
N THR A 126 15.97 11.69 -8.21
CA THR A 126 16.92 11.74 -9.35
C THR A 126 17.27 13.19 -9.77
N GLU A 127 16.74 14.23 -9.13
CA GLU A 127 16.97 15.65 -9.50
C GLU A 127 18.14 16.35 -8.80
N ILE A 128 19.12 15.63 -8.24
CA ILE A 128 20.32 16.26 -7.67
C ILE A 128 21.58 15.75 -8.39
N LEU A 129 21.93 16.37 -9.52
CA LEU A 129 23.29 16.31 -10.10
C LEU A 129 23.76 17.72 -10.49
N PRO A 130 25.00 18.14 -10.14
CA PRO A 130 25.45 19.51 -10.29
C PRO A 130 25.66 19.86 -11.77
N THR A 131 25.07 20.97 -12.19
CA THR A 131 25.27 21.56 -13.50
C THR A 131 26.70 22.09 -13.66
N THR A 132 27.61 21.27 -14.18
CA THR A 132 28.86 21.73 -14.81
C THR A 132 28.58 22.11 -16.26
N PHE A 133 28.41 23.41 -16.54
CA PHE A 133 28.54 23.95 -17.89
C PHE A 133 29.92 24.61 -18.02
N SER A 134 30.76 24.09 -18.92
CA SER A 134 32.01 24.73 -19.34
C SER A 134 32.23 24.53 -20.84
N THR A 135 32.16 25.62 -21.62
CA THR A 135 32.76 25.90 -22.96
C THR A 135 32.04 27.15 -23.51
N THR A 136 32.60 28.19 -24.17
CA THR A 136 33.95 28.63 -24.61
C THR A 136 33.77 30.02 -25.27
N ALA A 137 34.78 30.90 -25.18
CA ALA A 137 35.22 31.99 -26.11
C ALA A 137 34.18 33.08 -26.55
N GLU A 138 34.47 34.38 -26.75
CA GLU A 138 35.68 35.19 -26.94
C GLU A 138 35.31 36.71 -26.91
N GLN A 139 36.25 37.58 -26.49
CA GLN A 139 36.42 39.03 -26.82
C GLN A 139 35.27 40.04 -26.54
N SER A 140 35.44 41.25 -26.00
CA SER A 140 36.52 42.26 -26.15
C SER A 140 36.41 43.40 -25.11
N ALA A 141 37.54 44.10 -24.89
CA ALA A 141 37.70 45.51 -24.46
C ALA A 141 37.85 45.88 -22.96
N SER A 142 39.10 46.26 -22.63
CA SER A 142 39.62 47.23 -21.65
C SER A 142 38.85 47.57 -20.36
N TYR A 143 39.45 47.32 -19.19
CA TYR A 143 39.68 48.29 -18.10
C TYR A 143 40.76 47.75 -17.13
N PRO A 144 41.64 48.60 -16.55
CA PRO A 144 42.75 48.17 -15.71
C PRO A 144 42.36 48.05 -14.24
N HIS A 145 43.18 47.30 -13.50
CA HIS A 145 43.22 47.09 -12.04
C HIS A 145 42.53 45.82 -11.50
N ARG A 146 43.28 44.71 -11.54
CA ARG A 146 43.10 43.61 -10.58
C ARG A 146 44.47 43.17 -10.03
N PRO A 147 44.72 43.30 -8.72
CA PRO A 147 45.98 42.86 -8.11
C PRO A 147 46.15 41.32 -8.16
N PRO A 148 47.41 40.83 -8.13
CA PRO A 148 47.73 39.41 -8.32
C PRO A 148 47.61 38.64 -7.00
N THR A 149 46.89 37.51 -6.98
CA THR A 149 47.02 36.53 -5.91
C THR A 149 47.78 35.31 -6.43
N LEU A 150 49.07 35.28 -6.07
CA LEU A 150 49.95 34.14 -5.86
C LEU A 150 49.48 32.77 -6.41
N ARG A 151 50.23 32.27 -7.41
CA ARG A 151 50.31 30.87 -7.80
C ARG A 151 50.71 30.00 -6.61
N LEU A 152 49.98 28.90 -6.40
CA LEU A 152 50.59 27.66 -5.92
C LEU A 152 50.34 26.57 -6.96
N GLU A 153 51.28 26.46 -7.89
CA GLU A 153 51.42 25.30 -8.76
C GLU A 153 51.96 24.15 -7.89
N SER A 154 51.12 23.19 -7.53
CA SER A 154 51.61 21.88 -7.07
C SER A 154 50.99 20.80 -7.93
N ARG A 155 51.71 20.52 -9.01
CA ARG A 155 51.91 19.19 -9.61
C ARG A 155 50.65 18.37 -9.85
N ARG A 156 50.23 18.39 -11.12
CA ARG A 156 49.54 17.26 -11.75
C ARG A 156 50.28 15.95 -11.44
N GLN A 157 49.62 15.03 -10.75
CA GLN A 157 49.83 13.60 -10.94
C GLN A 157 48.47 13.02 -11.31
N SER A 158 48.25 12.92 -12.62
CA SER A 158 47.14 12.19 -13.22
C SER A 158 47.34 10.70 -12.94
N ILE A 159 46.49 10.13 -12.09
CA ILE A 159 46.23 8.69 -12.07
C ILE A 159 44.99 8.47 -12.97
N SER A 160 45.19 7.71 -14.05
CA SER A 160 44.14 7.34 -15.01
C SER A 160 43.12 6.43 -14.33
N VAL A 161 41.84 6.65 -14.62
CA VAL A 161 40.70 5.92 -14.04
C VAL A 161 40.53 4.51 -14.61
N ASP A 162 41.38 4.10 -15.55
CA ASP A 162 41.26 2.84 -16.30
C ASP A 162 41.92 1.61 -15.65
N ASP A 163 42.58 1.74 -14.49
CA ASP A 163 43.29 0.61 -13.83
C ASP A 163 42.57 0.01 -12.61
N VAL A 164 41.37 0.51 -12.23
CA VAL A 164 40.59 -0.01 -11.07
C VAL A 164 39.54 -1.05 -11.48
N ALA A 165 39.60 -1.59 -12.71
CA ALA A 165 38.61 -2.57 -13.19
C ALA A 165 39.02 -4.05 -13.03
N ARG A 166 40.15 -4.39 -12.38
CA ARG A 166 40.66 -5.78 -12.37
C ARG A 166 41.00 -6.43 -11.04
N ARG A 167 40.57 -5.88 -9.91
CA ARG A 167 40.77 -6.52 -8.60
C ARG A 167 39.54 -6.46 -7.70
N SER A 168 38.57 -7.33 -7.95
CA SER A 168 37.92 -8.10 -6.89
C SER A 168 37.00 -9.16 -7.49
N SER A 169 37.61 -10.25 -7.96
CA SER A 169 36.98 -11.56 -7.92
C SER A 169 37.48 -12.22 -6.63
N GLY A 170 36.58 -12.56 -5.70
CA GLY A 170 36.95 -13.34 -4.52
C GLY A 170 36.01 -13.18 -3.34
N ALA A 171 35.01 -14.06 -3.29
CA ALA A 171 34.41 -14.71 -2.12
C ALA A 171 34.25 -13.91 -0.79
N ASN A 172 33.05 -13.91 -0.22
CA ASN A 172 32.62 -14.96 0.73
C ASN A 172 31.23 -14.62 1.31
N GLY A 173 30.51 -15.66 1.73
CA GLY A 173 29.10 -15.62 2.14
C GLY A 173 28.79 -14.92 3.47
N GLY A 174 27.50 -14.93 3.80
CA GLY A 174 27.02 -14.40 5.07
C GLY A 174 25.50 -14.30 5.14
N SER A 175 24.89 -15.29 5.77
CA SER A 175 23.50 -15.41 6.19
C SER A 175 22.77 -14.12 6.59
N GLY A 176 21.49 -14.06 6.24
CA GLY A 176 20.54 -13.08 6.77
C GLY A 176 19.11 -13.56 6.60
N ASN A 177 18.73 -14.60 7.35
CA ASN A 177 17.34 -15.02 7.53
C ASN A 177 16.50 -13.84 8.05
N HIS A 178 15.65 -13.26 7.21
CA HIS A 178 14.52 -12.47 7.70
C HIS A 178 13.31 -13.39 7.84
N SER A 179 13.18 -13.91 9.06
CA SER A 179 12.04 -14.68 9.53
C SER A 179 10.76 -13.84 9.43
N PHE A 180 9.98 -14.04 8.38
CA PHE A 180 8.57 -13.63 8.31
C PHE A 180 7.72 -14.67 9.04
N ALA A 181 7.87 -14.75 10.36
CA ALA A 181 6.95 -15.49 11.21
C ALA A 181 5.84 -14.53 11.67
N ILE A 182 4.84 -14.34 10.82
CA ILE A 182 3.54 -13.84 11.26
C ILE A 182 2.95 -14.95 12.13
N LYS A 183 2.94 -14.69 13.44
CA LYS A 183 2.32 -15.51 14.49
C LYS A 183 0.81 -15.60 14.24
N TRP A 184 0.41 -16.48 13.34
CA TRP A 184 -0.96 -16.93 13.21
C TRP A 184 -1.23 -17.97 14.30
N LEU A 185 -2.31 -17.73 15.05
CA LEU A 185 -2.99 -18.63 15.98
C LEU A 185 -2.30 -18.93 17.33
N SER A 186 -2.70 -18.15 18.34
CA SER A 186 -2.76 -18.62 19.73
C SER A 186 -3.99 -18.03 20.39
N ASN A 187 -5.15 -18.64 20.13
CA ASN A 187 -6.13 -19.05 21.13
C ASN A 187 -7.11 -20.03 20.48
#